data_AF-A0A4U9HDZ4-F1
#
_entry.id   AF-A0A4U9HDZ4-F1
#
_cell.length_a   1.000
_cell.length_b   1.000
_cell.length_c   1.000
_cell.angle_alpha   90.00
_cell.angle_beta   90.00
_cell.angle_gamma   90.00
#
_symmetry.space_group_name_H-M   'P 1'
#
loop_
_entity.id
_entity.type
_entity.pdbx_description
1 polymer ?
#
loop_
_entity_poly.entity_id
_entity_poly.type
_entity_poly.pdbx_seq_one_letter_code
_entity_poly.pdbx_strand_id
1 'polypeptide(L)'
;MSTISPDTGALATPPSSRWNKTDTVWMFGLYATAVGAGTLFLPINAGLNGPLVLLLMALFAFPLTYLPHRALSRFVLSGSSRDGNIHDVVVEHFGVLAGKIIMVLYLLAFFPIVLVYSISITNALDSFLIHQFHVTPPPRLWLSLAVVAVLNLVLLRGKDGIVAAMACWSSRCWCS
;
A
#
# COMPACT_ATOMS: atom_id res chain seq x y z
N MET A 1 -35.65 -43.59 -14.31
CA MET A 1 -35.77 -43.67 -12.85
C MET A 1 -34.46 -44.25 -12.33
N SER A 2 -33.50 -43.38 -12.01
CA SER A 2 -32.18 -43.76 -11.50
C SER A 2 -31.87 -42.86 -10.30
N THR A 3 -31.65 -43.54 -9.20
CA THR A 3 -31.43 -43.14 -7.81
C THR A 3 -30.52 -41.94 -7.60
N ILE A 4 -31.00 -40.94 -6.86
CA ILE A 4 -30.22 -39.87 -6.25
C ILE A 4 -29.52 -40.47 -5.02
N SER A 5 -28.18 -40.57 -5.03
CA SER A 5 -27.39 -40.79 -3.81
C SER A 5 -27.32 -39.49 -3.01
N PRO A 6 -27.53 -39.52 -1.68
CA PRO A 6 -27.29 -38.39 -0.81
C PRO A 6 -25.81 -38.42 -0.40
N ASP A 7 -24.92 -37.97 -1.30
CA ASP A 7 -23.57 -37.64 -0.87
C ASP A 7 -23.68 -36.39 0.00
N THR A 8 -23.65 -36.66 1.30
CA THR A 8 -23.54 -35.69 2.38
C THR A 8 -22.21 -34.99 2.18
N GLY A 9 -22.23 -33.91 1.40
CA GLY A 9 -21.12 -32.99 1.21
C GLY A 9 -20.81 -32.31 2.52
N ALA A 10 -20.07 -33.00 3.38
CA ALA A 10 -19.35 -32.41 4.48
C ALA A 10 -18.58 -31.21 3.91
N LEU A 11 -19.02 -30.02 4.28
CA LEU A 11 -18.36 -28.76 3.98
C LEU A 11 -16.93 -28.87 4.52
N ALA A 12 -15.99 -29.21 3.64
CA ALA A 12 -14.58 -29.16 3.95
C ALA A 12 -14.25 -27.70 4.24
N THR A 13 -14.25 -27.33 5.52
CA THR A 13 -13.76 -26.04 5.99
C THR A 13 -12.32 -25.93 5.48
N PRO A 14 -11.99 -24.94 4.64
CA PRO A 14 -10.63 -24.81 4.14
C PRO A 14 -9.68 -24.72 5.34
N PRO A 15 -8.55 -25.45 5.33
CA PRO A 15 -7.61 -25.43 6.45
C PRO A 15 -7.24 -23.98 6.75
N SER A 16 -7.24 -23.63 8.04
CA SER A 16 -6.87 -22.28 8.47
C SER A 16 -5.52 -21.90 7.88
N SER A 17 -5.50 -20.81 7.11
CA SER A 17 -4.28 -20.29 6.49
C SER A 17 -3.23 -20.09 7.56
N ARG A 18 -2.22 -20.94 7.59
CA ARG A 18 -1.13 -20.86 8.56
C ARG A 18 -0.32 -19.61 8.21
N TRP A 19 -0.21 -18.70 9.18
CA TRP A 19 0.52 -17.45 9.05
C TRP A 19 1.94 -17.69 8.55
N ASN A 20 2.29 -17.11 7.40
CA ASN A 20 3.61 -17.23 6.80
C ASN A 20 4.46 -15.99 7.07
N LYS A 21 5.80 -16.15 7.03
CA LYS A 21 6.74 -15.02 7.14
C LYS A 21 6.49 -13.94 6.09
N THR A 22 6.03 -14.36 4.92
CA THR A 22 5.61 -13.48 3.82
C THR A 22 4.45 -12.57 4.23
N ASP A 23 3.47 -13.08 4.99
CA ASP A 23 2.31 -12.29 5.44
C ASP A 23 2.76 -11.16 6.37
N THR A 24 3.70 -11.45 7.29
CA THR A 24 4.32 -10.44 8.15
C THR A 24 5.04 -9.36 7.34
N VAL A 25 5.81 -9.75 6.32
CA VAL A 25 6.54 -8.80 5.45
C VAL A 25 5.57 -7.89 4.69
N TRP A 26 4.49 -8.45 4.14
CA TRP A 26 3.46 -7.66 3.47
C TRP A 26 2.72 -6.74 4.43
N MET A 27 2.42 -7.18 5.65
CA MET A 27 1.80 -6.32 6.65
C MET A 27 2.71 -5.17 7.07
N PHE A 28 4.00 -5.41 7.28
CA PHE A 28 4.95 -4.34 7.56
C PHE A 28 5.10 -3.37 6.38
N GLY A 29 5.07 -3.86 5.13
CA GLY A 29 5.07 -3.01 3.94
C GLY A 29 3.83 -2.10 3.84
N LEU A 30 2.64 -2.65 4.10
CA LEU A 30 1.38 -1.90 4.14
C LEU A 30 1.39 -0.87 5.28
N TYR A 31 1.87 -1.27 6.46
CA TYR A 31 1.99 -0.37 7.61
C TYR A 31 2.98 0.77 7.37
N ALA A 32 4.16 0.49 6.80
CA ALA A 32 5.15 1.51 6.46
C ALA A 32 4.60 2.54 5.47
N THR A 33 3.79 2.12 4.51
CA THR A 33 3.12 3.03 3.56
C THR A 33 2.09 3.91 4.25
N ALA A 34 1.26 3.34 5.13
CA ALA A 34 0.24 4.08 5.87
C ALA A 34 0.86 5.11 6.84
N VAL A 35 1.88 4.70 7.60
CA VAL A 35 2.60 5.59 8.52
C VAL A 35 3.39 6.64 7.74
N GLY A 36 4.09 6.27 6.66
CA GLY A 36 4.89 7.20 5.87
C GLY A 36 4.06 8.34 5.27
N ALA A 37 2.89 8.04 4.70
CA ALA A 37 1.98 9.07 4.22
C ALA A 37 1.34 9.85 5.38
N GLY A 38 0.90 9.16 6.45
CA GLY A 38 0.27 9.78 7.60
C GLY A 38 1.17 10.79 8.31
N THR A 39 2.43 10.45 8.60
CA THR A 39 3.35 11.31 9.35
C THR A 39 3.91 12.48 8.54
N LEU A 40 3.90 12.41 7.20
CA LEU A 40 4.32 13.54 6.36
C LEU A 40 3.23 14.61 6.28
N PHE A 41 1.96 14.20 6.16
CA PHE A 41 0.86 15.14 5.91
C PHE A 41 0.08 15.52 7.17
N LEU A 42 0.10 14.72 8.24
CA LEU A 42 -0.56 15.08 9.51
C LEU A 42 0.11 16.27 10.19
N PRO A 43 1.43 16.34 10.42
CA PRO A 43 2.04 17.44 11.19
C PRO A 43 1.84 18.80 10.52
N ILE A 44 1.90 18.83 9.19
CA ILE A 44 1.67 20.06 8.40
C ILE A 44 0.24 20.58 8.61
N ASN A 45 -0.78 19.69 8.59
CA ASN A 45 -2.17 20.09 8.77
C ASN A 45 -2.59 20.24 10.25
N ALA A 46 -1.99 19.47 11.16
CA ALA A 46 -2.24 19.49 12.60
C ALA A 46 -1.76 20.78 13.25
N GLY A 47 -0.59 21.30 12.83
CA GLY A 47 -0.06 22.57 13.31
C GLY A 47 -0.94 23.77 12.94
N LEU A 48 -1.74 23.65 11.88
CA LEU A 48 -2.64 24.71 11.41
C LEU A 48 -4.05 24.64 12.03
N ASN A 49 -4.54 23.44 12.37
CA ASN A 49 -5.95 23.22 12.74
C ASN A 49 -6.18 22.77 14.20
N GLY A 50 -5.11 22.55 14.98
CA GLY A 50 -5.20 22.13 16.37
C GLY A 50 -5.64 20.66 16.58
N PRO A 51 -5.51 20.13 17.81
CA PRO A 51 -5.72 18.70 18.09
C PRO A 51 -7.19 18.24 17.97
N LEU A 52 -8.14 19.16 18.13
CA LEU A 52 -9.58 18.83 18.06
C LEU A 52 -10.01 18.47 16.64
N VAL A 53 -9.47 19.17 15.63
CA VAL A 53 -9.76 18.87 14.21
C VAL A 53 -9.20 17.49 13.82
N LEU A 54 -8.04 17.11 14.35
CA LEU A 54 -7.48 15.76 14.14
C LEU A 54 -8.36 14.66 14.72
N LEU A 55 -8.89 14.84 15.93
CA LEU A 55 -9.78 13.89 16.57
C LEU A 55 -11.06 13.68 15.75
N LEU A 56 -11.67 14.77 15.30
CA LEU A 56 -12.88 14.72 14.46
C LEU A 56 -12.57 14.07 13.11
N MET A 57 -11.47 14.45 12.46
CA MET A 57 -11.06 13.87 11.18
C MET A 57 -10.81 12.36 11.33
N ALA A 58 -10.18 11.90 12.41
CA ALA A 58 -9.99 10.48 12.67
C ALA A 58 -11.33 9.73 12.87
N LEU A 59 -12.26 10.33 13.61
CA LEU A 59 -13.58 9.76 13.85
C LEU A 59 -14.38 9.58 12.54
N PHE A 60 -14.31 10.55 11.63
CA PHE A 60 -14.98 10.47 10.33
C PHE A 60 -14.21 9.62 9.30
N ALA A 61 -12.88 9.65 9.33
CA ALA A 61 -12.04 8.85 8.43
C ALA A 61 -12.17 7.34 8.71
N PHE A 62 -12.42 6.96 9.96
CA PHE A 62 -12.58 5.56 10.35
C PHE A 62 -13.71 4.83 9.60
N PRO A 63 -14.99 5.25 9.64
CA PRO A 63 -16.06 4.61 8.88
C PRO A 63 -15.85 4.73 7.37
N LEU A 64 -15.29 5.86 6.91
CA LEU A 64 -15.06 6.13 5.50
C LEU A 64 -14.01 5.20 4.88
N THR A 65 -12.99 4.78 5.64
CA THR A 65 -11.96 3.83 5.17
C THR A 65 -12.32 2.38 5.47
N TYR A 66 -12.93 2.09 6.62
CA TYR A 66 -13.27 0.74 7.04
C TYR A 66 -14.27 0.04 6.10
N LEU A 67 -15.32 0.74 5.66
CA LEU A 67 -16.36 0.15 4.80
C LEU A 67 -15.83 -0.23 3.41
N PRO A 68 -15.10 0.63 2.68
CA PRO A 68 -14.49 0.26 1.40
C PRO A 68 -13.46 -0.86 1.52
N HIS A 69 -12.61 -0.85 2.55
CA HIS A 69 -11.64 -1.93 2.76
C HIS A 69 -12.34 -3.28 3.00
N ARG A 70 -13.42 -3.30 3.77
CA ARG A 70 -14.24 -4.51 3.97
C ARG A 70 -14.91 -4.99 2.68
N ALA A 71 -15.45 -4.06 1.88
CA ALA A 71 -16.05 -4.38 0.60
C ALA A 71 -15.01 -4.96 -0.39
N LEU A 72 -13.82 -4.34 -0.45
CA LEU A 72 -12.71 -4.80 -1.29
C LEU A 72 -12.23 -6.19 -0.88
N SER A 73 -12.05 -6.44 0.42
CA SER A 73 -11.64 -7.77 0.89
C SER A 73 -12.65 -8.85 0.52
N ARG A 74 -13.96 -8.54 0.58
CA ARG A 74 -15.01 -9.47 0.14
C ARG A 74 -15.02 -9.68 -1.37
N PHE A 75 -14.78 -8.63 -2.14
CA PHE A 75 -14.70 -8.68 -3.60
C PHE A 75 -13.48 -9.49 -4.08
N VAL A 76 -12.30 -9.27 -3.47
CA VAL A 76 -11.09 -10.05 -3.78
C VAL A 76 -11.29 -11.53 -3.46
N LEU A 77 -11.95 -11.85 -2.34
CA LEU A 77 -12.25 -13.23 -1.94
C LEU A 77 -13.38 -13.87 -2.77
N SER A 78 -14.16 -13.10 -3.54
CA SER A 78 -15.21 -13.64 -4.42
C SER A 78 -14.74 -13.92 -5.86
N GLY A 79 -13.47 -13.66 -6.19
CA GLY A 79 -12.88 -14.00 -7.48
C GLY A 79 -12.74 -15.52 -7.66
N SER A 80 -13.13 -16.04 -8.82
CA SER A 80 -13.17 -17.49 -9.10
C SER A 80 -11.78 -18.10 -9.32
N SER A 81 -10.80 -17.30 -9.74
CA SER A 81 -9.44 -17.72 -10.07
C SER A 81 -8.41 -17.35 -8.98
N ARG A 82 -7.73 -18.36 -8.43
CA ARG A 82 -6.72 -18.26 -7.36
C ARG A 82 -5.44 -17.48 -7.74
N ASP A 83 -5.27 -17.14 -9.01
CA ASP A 83 -4.08 -16.48 -9.59
C ASP A 83 -4.45 -15.27 -10.49
N GLY A 84 -5.74 -14.87 -10.50
CA GLY A 84 -6.21 -13.76 -11.33
C GLY A 84 -5.85 -12.40 -10.72
N ASN A 85 -5.37 -11.46 -11.54
CA ASN A 85 -5.12 -10.10 -11.07
C ASN A 85 -6.45 -9.45 -10.67
N ILE A 86 -6.41 -8.45 -9.78
CA ILE A 86 -7.61 -7.71 -9.34
C ILE A 86 -8.41 -7.16 -10.55
N HIS A 87 -7.70 -6.83 -11.64
CA HIS A 87 -8.31 -6.40 -12.90
C HIS A 87 -9.14 -7.49 -13.59
N ASP A 88 -8.70 -8.76 -13.55
CA ASP A 88 -9.39 -9.88 -14.20
C ASP A 88 -10.68 -10.21 -13.45
N VAL A 89 -10.66 -10.17 -12.11
CA VAL A 89 -11.84 -10.35 -11.25
C VAL A 89 -12.88 -9.24 -11.46
N VAL A 90 -12.44 -8.00 -11.73
CA VAL A 90 -13.32 -6.89 -12.07
C VAL A 90 -14.00 -7.10 -13.42
N VAL A 91 -13.25 -7.54 -14.42
CA VAL A 91 -13.81 -7.82 -15.76
C VAL A 91 -14.75 -9.02 -15.73
N GLU A 92 -14.46 -10.04 -14.92
CA GLU A 92 -15.30 -11.23 -14.76
C GLU A 92 -16.63 -10.91 -14.06
N HIS A 93 -16.63 -10.05 -13.03
CA HIS A 93 -17.84 -9.76 -12.24
C HIS A 93 -18.68 -8.59 -12.78
N PHE A 94 -18.05 -7.59 -13.42
CA PHE A 94 -18.72 -6.37 -13.88
C PHE A 94 -18.62 -6.13 -15.40
N GLY A 95 -17.90 -6.97 -16.14
CA GLY A 95 -17.72 -6.87 -17.58
C GLY A 95 -16.58 -5.95 -18.02
N VAL A 96 -16.26 -6.00 -19.32
CA VAL A 96 -15.11 -5.28 -19.93
C VAL A 96 -15.22 -3.75 -19.80
N LEU A 97 -16.44 -3.21 -19.81
CA LEU A 97 -16.69 -1.77 -19.67
C LEU A 97 -16.33 -1.27 -18.26
N ALA A 98 -16.70 -2.02 -17.22
CA ALA A 98 -16.38 -1.68 -15.84
C ALA A 98 -14.87 -1.77 -15.56
N GLY A 99 -14.19 -2.77 -16.13
CA GLY A 99 -12.73 -2.86 -16.08
C GLY A 99 -12.03 -1.63 -16.67
N LYS A 100 -12.50 -1.15 -17.83
CA LYS A 100 -11.94 0.05 -18.46
C LYS A 100 -12.18 1.33 -17.62
N ILE A 101 -13.35 1.47 -16.99
CA ILE A 101 -13.63 2.60 -16.09
C ILE A 101 -12.72 2.55 -14.87
N ILE A 102 -12.55 1.38 -14.25
CA ILE A 102 -11.69 1.20 -13.07
C ILE A 102 -10.22 1.46 -13.43
N MET A 103 -9.76 1.06 -14.61
CA MET A 103 -8.41 1.34 -15.10
C MET A 103 -8.16 2.85 -15.27
N VAL A 104 -9.09 3.58 -15.88
CA VAL A 104 -8.98 5.04 -16.03
C VAL A 104 -9.04 5.74 -14.67
N LEU A 105 -9.94 5.31 -13.78
CA LEU A 105 -10.04 5.85 -12.43
C LEU A 105 -8.78 5.58 -11.61
N TYR A 106 -8.19 4.39 -11.76
CA TYR A 106 -6.92 4.03 -11.13
C TYR A 106 -5.79 4.94 -11.60
N LEU A 107 -5.66 5.16 -12.92
CA LEU A 107 -4.68 6.08 -13.48
C LEU A 107 -4.87 7.50 -12.92
N LEU A 108 -6.11 7.99 -12.90
CA LEU A 108 -6.44 9.34 -12.44
C LEU A 108 -6.22 9.51 -10.93
N ALA A 109 -6.39 8.45 -10.13
CA ALA A 109 -6.11 8.49 -8.70
C ALA A 109 -4.59 8.43 -8.41
N PHE A 110 -3.85 7.57 -9.11
CA PHE A 110 -2.41 7.40 -8.87
C PHE A 110 -1.56 8.57 -9.37
N PHE A 111 -1.90 9.13 -10.53
CA PHE A 111 -1.16 10.25 -11.13
C PHE A 111 -0.93 11.45 -10.16
N PRO A 112 -1.97 12.04 -9.54
CA PRO A 112 -1.78 13.16 -8.62
C PRO A 112 -1.05 12.75 -7.33
N ILE A 113 -1.26 11.53 -6.83
CA ILE A 113 -0.57 11.03 -5.63
C ILE A 113 0.94 11.02 -5.86
N VAL A 114 1.39 10.46 -6.99
CA VAL A 114 2.81 10.41 -7.36
C VAL A 114 3.39 11.80 -7.59
N LEU A 115 2.62 12.71 -8.22
CA LEU A 115 3.06 14.10 -8.42
C LEU A 115 3.31 14.84 -7.11
N VAL A 116 2.35 14.81 -6.17
CA VAL A 116 2.50 15.47 -4.87
C VAL A 116 3.67 14.88 -4.10
N TYR A 117 3.84 13.56 -4.12
CA TYR A 117 4.95 12.88 -3.45
C TYR A 117 6.32 13.30 -3.99
N SER A 118 6.42 13.46 -5.32
CA SER A 118 7.64 13.94 -5.99
C SER A 118 8.00 15.37 -5.56
N ILE A 119 7.02 16.25 -5.42
CA ILE A 119 7.19 17.63 -4.94
C ILE A 119 7.67 17.63 -3.48
N SER A 120 7.03 16.83 -2.62
CA SER A 120 7.37 16.72 -1.20
C SER A 120 8.80 16.22 -0.97
N ILE A 121 9.22 15.17 -1.68
CA ILE A 121 10.59 14.66 -1.59
C ILE A 121 11.61 15.72 -2.02
N THR A 122 11.34 16.38 -3.15
CA THR A 122 12.26 17.40 -3.68
C THR A 122 12.43 18.55 -2.67
N ASN A 123 11.33 19.00 -2.04
CA ASN A 123 11.37 20.06 -1.04
C ASN A 123 12.10 19.62 0.26
N ALA A 124 11.88 18.38 0.70
CA ALA A 124 12.58 17.83 1.86
C ALA A 124 14.10 17.76 1.62
N LEU A 125 14.50 17.25 0.46
CA LEU A 125 15.91 17.12 0.10
C LEU A 125 16.61 18.49 -0.06
N ASP A 126 15.93 19.46 -0.66
CA ASP A 126 16.39 20.86 -0.76
C ASP A 126 16.68 21.42 0.64
N SER A 127 15.73 21.20 1.56
CA SER A 127 15.85 21.63 2.96
C SER A 127 16.97 20.89 3.70
N PHE A 128 17.16 19.58 3.49
CA PHE A 128 18.26 18.82 4.07
C PHE A 128 19.64 19.30 3.61
N LEU A 129 19.80 19.65 2.32
CA LEU A 129 21.06 20.15 1.79
C LEU A 129 21.43 21.52 2.37
N ILE A 130 20.45 22.43 2.46
CA ILE A 130 20.65 23.76 3.00
C ILE A 130 20.95 23.69 4.50
N HIS A 131 20.13 22.97 5.28
CA HIS A 131 20.18 23.04 6.74
C HIS A 131 21.24 22.11 7.37
N GLN A 132 21.60 21.00 6.72
CA GLN A 132 22.58 20.06 7.28
C GLN A 132 23.92 20.09 6.58
N PHE A 133 23.94 20.29 5.26
CA PHE A 133 25.18 20.34 4.49
C PHE A 133 25.69 21.77 4.24
N HIS A 134 24.90 22.81 4.52
CA HIS A 134 25.24 24.22 4.26
C HIS A 134 25.70 24.51 2.82
N VAL A 135 25.33 23.65 1.88
CA VAL A 135 25.66 23.80 0.46
C VAL A 135 24.50 24.50 -0.23
N THR A 136 24.80 25.49 -1.08
CA THR A 136 23.78 26.09 -1.96
C THR A 136 23.19 24.99 -2.85
N PRO A 137 21.87 24.77 -2.83
CA PRO A 137 21.27 23.61 -3.46
C PRO A 137 21.50 23.67 -4.98
N PRO A 138 22.09 22.61 -5.57
CA PRO A 138 22.20 22.51 -7.02
C PRO A 138 20.80 22.38 -7.64
N PRO A 139 20.67 22.57 -8.97
CA PRO A 139 19.38 22.51 -9.66
C PRO A 139 18.62 21.22 -9.30
N ARG A 140 17.33 21.37 -8.94
CA ARG A 140 16.43 20.30 -8.46
C ARG A 140 16.45 19.03 -9.32
N LEU A 141 16.74 19.18 -10.62
CA LEU A 141 16.84 18.10 -11.59
C LEU A 141 17.98 17.11 -11.30
N TRP A 142 19.17 17.59 -10.91
CA TRP A 142 20.31 16.72 -10.63
C TRP A 142 20.14 15.95 -9.33
N LEU A 143 19.53 16.61 -8.35
CA LEU A 143 19.32 16.05 -7.02
C LEU A 143 18.27 14.94 -7.05
N SER A 144 17.14 15.15 -7.74
CA SER A 144 16.14 14.10 -7.92
C SER A 144 16.67 12.91 -8.71
N LEU A 145 17.49 13.16 -9.74
CA LEU A 145 18.10 12.11 -10.56
C LEU A 145 19.09 11.26 -9.74
N ALA A 146 19.92 11.89 -8.90
CA ALA A 146 20.81 11.17 -7.99
C ALA A 146 20.04 10.30 -6.98
N VAL A 147 18.98 10.83 -6.37
CA VAL A 147 18.16 10.07 -5.40
C VAL A 147 17.42 8.91 -6.07
N VAL A 148 16.81 9.14 -7.24
CA VAL A 148 16.14 8.09 -8.01
C VAL A 148 17.13 7.02 -8.45
N ALA A 149 18.36 7.39 -8.82
CA ALA A 149 19.41 6.43 -9.16
C ALA A 149 19.82 5.56 -7.95
N VAL A 150 19.99 6.17 -6.77
CA VAL A 150 20.29 5.43 -5.53
C VAL A 150 19.15 4.49 -5.14
N LEU A 151 17.90 4.97 -5.18
CA LEU A 151 16.73 4.12 -4.89
C LEU A 151 16.60 2.97 -5.90
N ASN A 152 16.76 3.22 -7.20
CA ASN A 152 16.75 2.17 -8.21
C ASN A 152 17.90 1.18 -8.02
N LEU A 153 19.10 1.65 -7.64
CA LEU A 153 20.22 0.77 -7.35
C LEU A 153 19.90 -0.18 -6.18
N VAL A 154 19.24 0.33 -5.13
CA VAL A 154 18.78 -0.49 -3.99
C VAL A 154 17.71 -1.50 -4.43
N LEU A 155 16.75 -1.09 -5.27
CA LEU A 155 15.72 -1.98 -5.81
C LEU A 155 16.30 -3.08 -6.72
N LEU A 156 17.30 -2.74 -7.53
CA LEU A 156 18.00 -3.68 -8.43
C LEU A 156 18.87 -4.69 -7.66
N ARG A 157 19.31 -4.37 -6.44
CA ARG A 157 20.01 -5.31 -5.54
C ARG A 157 19.10 -6.42 -4.98
N GLY A 158 17.82 -6.44 -5.34
CA GLY A 158 16.95 -7.61 -5.31
C GLY A 158 15.82 -7.55 -4.29
N LYS A 159 14.64 -8.05 -4.69
CA LYS A 159 13.49 -8.32 -3.78
C LYS A 159 13.92 -9.13 -2.56
N ASP A 160 14.91 -10.01 -2.71
CA ASP A 160 15.45 -10.82 -1.61
C ASP A 160 16.16 -9.98 -0.55
N GLY A 161 16.81 -8.87 -0.92
CA GLY A 161 17.42 -7.95 0.05
C GLY A 161 16.38 -7.20 0.88
N ILE A 162 15.25 -6.82 0.28
CA ILE A 162 14.13 -6.16 0.96
C ILE A 162 13.41 -7.16 1.89
N VAL A 163 13.11 -8.37 1.39
CA VAL A 163 12.49 -9.44 2.16
C VAL A 163 13.42 -9.92 3.27
N ALA A 164 14.73 -10.03 3.04
CA ALA A 164 15.71 -10.40 4.05
C ALA A 164 15.89 -9.30 5.11
N ALA A 165 15.91 -8.01 4.73
CA ALA A 165 15.98 -6.90 5.67
C ALA A 165 14.73 -6.86 6.57
N MET A 166 13.54 -7.01 5.99
CA MET A 166 12.28 -7.04 6.74
C MET A 166 12.12 -8.32 7.59
N ALA A 167 12.55 -9.48 7.09
CA ALA A 167 12.54 -10.74 7.84
C ALA A 167 13.57 -10.72 9.00
N CYS A 168 14.75 -10.13 8.78
CA CYS A 168 15.77 -9.94 9.82
C CYS A 168 15.24 -9.03 10.93
N TRP A 169 14.53 -7.96 10.59
CA TRP A 169 13.89 -7.06 11.56
C TRP A 169 12.78 -7.77 12.36
N SER A 170 11.91 -8.53 11.68
CA SER A 170 10.87 -9.35 12.33
C SER A 170 11.45 -10.37 13.31
N SER A 171 12.52 -11.07 12.94
CA SER A 171 13.15 -12.07 13.83
C SER A 171 13.80 -11.47 15.07
N ARG A 172 14.23 -10.19 14.99
CA ARG A 172 14.94 -9.50 16.08
C ARG A 172 13.97 -8.82 17.07
N CYS A 173 12.79 -8.39 16.61
CA CYS A 173 11.74 -7.82 17.46
C CYS A 173 10.85 -8.86 18.18
N TRP A 174 10.86 -10.14 17.76
CA TRP A 174 10.07 -11.20 18.40
C TRP A 174 10.87 -12.10 19.36
N CYS A 175 12.17 -11.83 19.52
CA CYS A 175 13.08 -12.60 20.37
C CYS A 175 13.71 -11.74 21.49
N SER A 176 13.09 -10.61 21.84
CA SER A 176 13.40 -9.77 23.00
C SER A 176 12.12 -9.49 23.78
#